data_AF-A7YVR9-F1
#
_entry.id   AF-A7YVR9-F1
#
_cell.length_a   1.000
_cell.length_b   1.000
_cell.length_c   1.000
_cell.angle_alpha   90.00
_cell.angle_beta   90.00
_cell.angle_gamma   90.00
#
_symmetry.space_group_name_H-M   'P 1'
#
loop_
_entity.id
_entity.type
_entity.pdbx_description
1 polymer ?
#
loop_
_entity_poly.entity_id
_entity_poly.type
_entity_poly.pdbx_seq_one_letter_code
_entity_poly.pdbx_strand_id
1 'polypeptide(L)' 'FGHSMGGHGALICALKNPGKYKSVSAFAPICNPVLCPWGKKAFSGYLGTDQSKWK' A
#
# COMPACT_ATOMS: atom_id res chain seq x y z
N PHE A 1 -2.96 -10.40 7.73
CA PHE A 1 -3.72 -9.22 8.19
C PHE A 1 -2.76 -8.05 8.38
N GLY A 2 -3.25 -6.83 8.66
CA GLY A 2 -2.39 -5.69 9.01
C GLY A 2 -3.18 -4.47 9.49
N HIS A 3 -2.49 -3.48 10.07
CA HIS A 3 -3.08 -2.21 10.53
C HIS A 3 -2.39 -1.01 9.86
N SER A 4 -3.14 0.03 9.46
CA SER A 4 -2.60 1.27 8.89
C SER A 4 -1.68 0.99 7.68
N MET A 5 -0.40 1.38 7.72
CA MET A 5 0.59 1.02 6.69
C MET A 5 0.81 -0.49 6.57
N GLY A 6 0.79 -1.23 7.68
CA GLY A 6 0.84 -2.69 7.62
C GLY A 6 -0.41 -3.27 6.93
N GLY A 7 -1.56 -2.60 7.06
CA GLY A 7 -2.79 -2.92 6.34
C GLY A 7 -2.66 -2.68 4.84
N HIS A 8 -2.03 -1.57 4.44
CA HIS A 8 -1.65 -1.32 3.04
C HIS A 8 -0.76 -2.45 2.49
N GLY A 9 0.31 -2.80 3.21
CA GLY A 9 1.22 -3.87 2.80
C GLY A 9 0.53 -5.22 2.67
N ALA A 10 -0.34 -5.57 3.63
CA ALA A 10 -1.10 -6.82 3.58
C ALA A 10 -1.97 -6.90 2.32
N LEU A 11 -2.69 -5.82 1.98
CA LEU A 11 -3.52 -5.75 0.77
C LEU A 11 -2.68 -5.85 -0.51
N ILE A 12 -1.56 -5.12 -0.61
CA ILE A 12 -0.68 -5.18 -1.77
C ILE A 12 -0.07 -6.57 -1.96
N CYS A 13 0.42 -7.20 -0.89
CA CYS A 13 0.98 -8.55 -0.96
C CYS A 13 -0.04 -9.56 -1.47
N ALA A 14 -1.28 -9.51 -0.98
CA ALA A 14 -2.34 -10.41 -1.43
C ALA A 14 -2.74 -10.16 -2.90
N LEU A 15 -2.96 -8.90 -3.29
CA LEU A 15 -3.42 -8.54 -4.64
C LEU A 15 -2.34 -8.77 -5.71
N LYS A 16 -1.06 -8.50 -5.41
CA LYS A 16 0.05 -8.74 -6.35
C LYS A 16 0.51 -10.20 -6.40
N ASN A 17 0.01 -11.07 -5.51
CA ASN A 17 0.36 -12.50 -5.48
C ASN A 17 -0.91 -13.40 -5.41
N PRO A 18 -1.75 -13.41 -6.45
CA PRO A 18 -2.95 -14.24 -6.46
C PRO A 18 -2.61 -15.72 -6.24
N GLY A 19 -3.41 -16.41 -5.43
CA GLY A 19 -3.22 -17.84 -5.10
C GLY A 19 -2.22 -18.12 -3.96
N LYS A 20 -1.34 -17.18 -3.59
CA LYS A 20 -0.41 -17.36 -2.46
C LYS A 20 -1.08 -17.24 -1.09
N TYR A 21 -2.16 -16.47 -1.00
CA TYR A 21 -2.89 -16.22 0.24
C TYR A 21 -4.35 -16.67 0.08
N LYS A 22 -4.89 -17.39 1.07
CA LYS A 22 -6.29 -17.85 1.07
C LYS A 22 -7.29 -16.71 1.31
N SER A 23 -6.90 -15.75 2.14
CA SER A 23 -7.69 -14.55 2.44
C SER A 23 -6.77 -13.43 2.93
N VAL A 24 -7.28 -12.20 2.91
CA VAL A 24 -6.62 -11.02 3.46
C VAL A 24 -7.63 -10.16 4.20
N SER A 25 -7.23 -9.58 5.32
CA SER A 25 -8.00 -8.60 6.09
C SER A 25 -7.08 -7.48 6.56
N ALA A 26 -7.65 -6.32 6.88
CA ALA A 26 -6.90 -5.20 7.43
C ALA A 26 -7.79 -4.32 8.31
N PHE A 27 -7.20 -3.71 9.33
CA PHE A 27 -7.84 -2.72 10.18
C PHE A 27 -7.30 -1.33 9.85
N ALA A 28 -8.19 -0.36 9.62
CA ALA A 28 -7.85 1.02 9.22
C ALA A 28 -6.68 1.12 8.21
N PRO A 29 -6.67 0.37 7.10
CA PRO A 29 -5.55 0.38 6.15
C PRO A 29 -5.42 1.71 5.41
N ILE A 30 -4.21 2.01 4.96
CA ILE A 30 -4.00 3.05 3.94
C ILE A 30 -4.36 2.47 2.57
N CYS A 31 -5.63 2.59 2.18
CA CYS A 31 -6.11 2.04 0.91
C CYS A 31 -5.58 2.78 -0.32
N ASN A 32 -5.31 4.09 -0.21
CA ASN A 32 -4.89 4.91 -1.34
C ASN A 32 -3.69 5.82 -0.96
N PRO A 33 -2.47 5.27 -0.90
CA PRO A 33 -1.28 6.02 -0.49
C PRO A 33 -0.89 7.13 -1.47
N VAL A 34 -1.23 7.01 -2.76
CA VAL A 34 -0.92 8.05 -3.77
C VAL A 34 -1.64 9.37 -3.45
N LEU A 35 -2.82 9.31 -2.82
CA LEU A 35 -3.65 10.48 -2.52
C LEU A 35 -3.63 10.94 -1.06
N CYS A 36 -2.88 10.31 -0.16
CA CYS A 36 -2.80 10.73 1.24
C CYS A 36 -1.45 11.39 1.60
N PRO A 37 -1.39 12.30 2.60
CA PRO A 37 -0.15 13.00 2.94
C PRO A 37 1.01 12.05 3.29
N TRP A 38 0.71 10.98 4.04
CA TRP A 38 1.75 10.05 4.46
C TRP A 38 2.32 9.27 3.27
N GLY A 39 1.47 8.76 2.39
CA GLY A 39 1.90 8.05 1.20
C GLY A 39 2.63 8.95 0.20
N LYS A 40 2.17 10.20 0.00
CA LYS A 40 2.90 11.20 -0.81
C LYS A 40 4.31 11.44 -0.29
N LYS A 41 4.47 11.62 1.03
CA LYS A 41 5.79 11.81 1.66
C LYS A 41 6.69 10.58 1.46
N ALA A 42 6.16 9.39 1.75
CA ALA A 42 6.91 8.15 1.64
C ALA A 42 7.30 7.84 0.19
N PHE A 43 6.36 7.90 -0.75
CA PHE A 43 6.61 7.58 -2.16
C PHE A 43 7.54 8.61 -2.81
N SER A 44 7.44 9.90 -2.47
CA SER A 44 8.42 10.89 -2.93
C SER A 44 9.85 10.54 -2.49
N GLY A 45 10.00 10.05 -1.24
CA GLY A 45 11.29 9.67 -0.68
C GLY A 45 11.86 8.37 -1.27
N TYR A 46 11.01 7.39 -1.58
CA TYR A 46 11.46 6.07 -2.03
C TYR A 46 11.46 5.89 -3.55
N LEU A 47 10.49 6.48 -4.24
CA LEU A 47 10.22 6.27 -5.67
C LEU A 47 10.50 7.52 -6.51
N GLY A 48 10.92 8.63 -5.87
CA GLY A 48 11.14 9.92 -6.50
C GLY A 48 9.86 10.75 -6.63
N THR A 49 10.00 11.98 -7.13
CA THR A 49 8.91 12.98 -7.15
C THR A 49 7.93 12.82 -8.32
N ASP A 50 8.25 11.97 -9.30
CA ASP A 50 7.37 11.68 -10.43
C ASP A 50 6.25 10.72 -10.01
N GLN A 51 5.06 11.27 -9.78
CA GLN A 51 3.89 10.51 -9.33
C GLN A 51 3.41 9.44 -10.34
N SER A 52 3.80 9.52 -11.61
CA SER A 52 3.45 8.48 -12.59
C SER A 52 4.09 7.14 -12.23
N LYS A 53 5.23 7.16 -11.52
CA LYS A 53 5.98 5.98 -11.08
C LYS A 53 5.46 5.37 -9.78
N TRP A 54 4.47 5.99 -9.13
CA TRP A 54 3.91 5.49 -7.87
C TRP A 54 2.77 4.47 -8.08
N LYS A 55 2.43 4.16 -9.33
CA LYS A 55 1.33 3.28 -9.74
C LYS A 55 1.80 1.86 -9.98
#